data_AF-A0A4Q6CBN8-F1
#
_entry.id   AF-A0A4Q6CBN8-F1
#
_cell.length_a   1.000
_cell.length_b   1.000
_cell.length_c   1.000
_cell.angle_alpha   90.00
_cell.angle_beta   90.00
_cell.angle_gamma   90.00
#
_symmetry.space_group_name_H-M   'P 1'
#
loop_
_entity.id
_entity.type
_entity.pdbx_description
1 polymer ?
#
loop_
_entity_poly.entity_id
_entity_poly.type
_entity_poly.pdbx_seq_one_letter_code
_entity_poly.pdbx_strand_id
1 'polypeptide(L)'
;MINRLQITRAFLLFVSFALLSGCGTDTGNPGEKPASGIDEPRTIDASLGYRLCERISTCRGADQIACESQIRSASGITAALSLDPQKYPDLSAAMNGVLNKELVVIDANLASCQTAISELSCNDPIVTASYNTSFPTDFDNAHHLLDASPDCSSAIKGRDQ
;
A
#
# COMPACT_ATOMS: atom_id res chain seq x y z
N MET A 1 77.94 23.66 -5.07
CA MET A 1 77.26 23.25 -6.32
C MET A 1 75.90 23.92 -6.38
N ILE A 2 75.61 24.52 -7.53
CA ILE A 2 74.50 25.41 -7.82
C ILE A 2 73.29 24.61 -8.31
N ASN A 3 72.08 25.02 -7.90
CA ASN A 3 70.86 25.18 -8.72
C ASN A 3 69.80 25.79 -7.77
N ARG A 4 69.49 27.10 -7.76
CA ARG A 4 69.08 28.04 -8.82
C ARG A 4 67.98 27.51 -9.74
N LEU A 5 66.73 27.70 -9.30
CA LEU A 5 65.62 28.17 -10.15
C LEU A 5 64.51 28.70 -9.22
N GLN A 6 64.74 29.80 -8.50
CA GLN A 6 64.42 31.16 -8.94
C GLN A 6 63.07 31.30 -9.65
N ILE A 7 62.11 31.84 -8.89
CA ILE A 7 61.33 33.03 -9.24
C ILE A 7 60.51 32.93 -10.52
N THR A 8 59.22 32.66 -10.35
CA THR A 8 58.18 33.35 -11.13
C THR A 8 57.03 33.64 -10.16
N ARG A 9 57.10 34.80 -9.49
CA ARG A 9 56.13 35.90 -9.67
C ARG A 9 54.69 35.40 -9.45
N ALA A 10 54.14 35.50 -8.25
CA ALA A 10 53.52 36.74 -7.76
C ALA A 10 52.79 37.49 -8.89
N PHE A 11 51.60 37.01 -9.26
CA PHE A 11 50.54 37.82 -9.88
C PHE A 11 49.23 37.05 -9.74
N LEU A 12 48.14 37.75 -9.44
CA LEU A 12 46.76 37.27 -9.26
C LEU A 12 46.33 36.90 -7.84
N LEU A 13 46.59 37.84 -6.93
CA LEU A 13 45.51 38.38 -6.11
C LEU A 13 44.44 39.00 -7.04
N PHE A 14 43.32 38.30 -7.20
CA PHE A 14 42.01 38.81 -7.60
C PHE A 14 41.02 37.82 -6.95
N VAL A 15 40.67 37.96 -5.68
CA VAL A 15 39.54 38.78 -5.21
C VAL A 15 38.40 38.79 -6.23
N SER A 16 37.22 38.43 -5.73
CA SER A 16 35.91 38.41 -6.41
C SER A 16 35.65 37.06 -7.07
N PHE A 17 34.58 36.32 -6.79
CA PHE A 17 33.27 36.66 -6.26
C PHE A 17 32.61 35.28 -6.02
N ALA A 18 32.18 34.97 -4.80
CA ALA A 18 30.77 34.69 -4.47
C ALA A 18 30.01 33.72 -5.39
N LEU A 19 29.17 32.87 -4.77
CA LEU A 19 28.10 32.01 -5.36
C LEU A 19 28.64 30.61 -5.72
N LEU A 20 28.24 29.45 -5.17
CA LEU A 20 27.02 28.94 -4.50
C LEU A 20 27.46 27.75 -3.60
N SER A 21 27.05 27.58 -2.35
CA SER A 21 25.73 27.11 -1.89
C SER A 21 25.23 25.83 -2.61
N GLY A 22 25.38 24.69 -1.93
CA GLY A 22 24.27 23.72 -1.81
C GLY A 22 24.33 22.42 -2.63
N CYS A 23 24.07 21.33 -1.90
CA CYS A 23 23.58 19.99 -2.31
C CYS A 23 24.44 19.20 -3.31
N GLY A 24 24.67 17.90 -3.14
CA GLY A 24 24.14 16.95 -2.19
C GLY A 24 24.96 15.67 -2.30
N THR A 25 24.99 14.91 -1.22
CA THR A 25 25.56 13.57 -1.18
C THR A 25 24.74 12.66 -2.07
N ASP A 26 25.35 12.23 -3.15
CA ASP A 26 24.90 11.15 -4.03
C ASP A 26 24.82 9.85 -3.22
N THR A 27 23.61 9.51 -2.77
CA THR A 27 23.28 8.20 -2.19
C THR A 27 22.10 7.66 -2.98
N GLY A 28 22.39 7.09 -4.16
CA GLY A 28 21.39 6.48 -5.01
C GLY A 28 20.93 5.12 -4.47
N ASN A 29 19.68 5.05 -3.99
CA ASN A 29 18.69 4.01 -4.33
C ASN A 29 17.31 4.33 -3.70
N PRO A 30 16.21 3.77 -4.23
CA PRO A 30 15.54 4.08 -5.49
C PRO A 30 14.33 5.01 -5.26
N GLY A 31 13.87 5.66 -6.32
CA GLY A 31 12.88 6.74 -6.31
C GLY A 31 11.68 6.53 -5.39
N GLU A 32 11.63 7.33 -4.32
CA GLU A 32 10.36 7.85 -3.85
C GLU A 32 9.76 8.65 -5.00
N LYS A 33 8.73 8.08 -5.64
CA LYS A 33 7.82 8.88 -6.46
C LYS A 33 7.42 10.09 -5.59
N PRO A 34 7.59 11.33 -6.07
CA PRO A 34 7.13 12.47 -5.29
C PRO A 34 5.65 12.26 -5.02
N ALA A 35 5.31 12.24 -3.72
CA ALA A 35 3.94 12.33 -3.26
C ALA A 35 3.37 13.65 -3.81
N SER A 36 2.82 13.61 -5.02
CA SER A 36 1.99 14.68 -5.52
C SER A 36 0.82 14.76 -4.57
N GLY A 37 0.80 15.86 -3.82
CA GLY A 37 -0.30 16.25 -2.97
C GLY A 37 -1.56 16.43 -3.80
N ILE A 38 -2.30 15.33 -3.91
CA ILE A 38 -3.74 15.26 -3.73
C ILE A 38 -3.88 14.03 -2.85
N ASP A 39 -4.34 14.21 -1.61
CA ASP A 39 -4.83 13.09 -0.79
C ASP A 39 -6.11 12.62 -1.52
N GLU A 40 -5.93 11.87 -2.62
CA GLU A 40 -7.02 11.10 -3.18
C GLU A 40 -7.56 10.27 -2.01
N PRO A 41 -8.88 10.26 -1.77
CA PRO A 41 -9.45 9.44 -0.72
C PRO A 41 -8.89 8.03 -0.93
N ARG A 42 -8.03 7.57 -0.02
CA ARG A 42 -7.56 6.19 -0.05
C ARG A 42 -8.80 5.35 0.18
N THR A 43 -9.37 4.90 -0.92
CA THR A 43 -10.57 4.11 -0.88
C THR A 43 -10.18 2.76 -0.24
N ILE A 44 -10.91 2.36 0.81
CA ILE A 44 -10.93 1.00 1.36
C ILE A 44 -10.77 -0.09 0.28
N ASP A 45 -11.47 0.00 -0.86
CA ASP A 45 -11.39 -1.00 -1.94
C ASP A 45 -9.98 -1.07 -2.54
N ALA A 46 -9.34 0.08 -2.77
CA ALA A 46 -7.99 0.16 -3.30
C ALA A 46 -6.95 -0.29 -2.27
N SER A 47 -7.09 0.09 -0.99
CA SER A 47 -6.08 -0.25 0.02
C SER A 47 -6.20 -1.69 0.54
N LEU A 48 -7.41 -2.13 0.89
CA LEU A 48 -7.66 -3.48 1.39
C LEU A 48 -7.62 -4.50 0.26
N GLY A 49 -8.26 -4.21 -0.88
CA GLY A 49 -8.23 -5.08 -2.05
C GLY A 49 -6.80 -5.33 -2.55
N TYR A 50 -5.98 -4.27 -2.63
CA TYR A 50 -4.55 -4.40 -2.92
C TYR A 50 -3.85 -5.36 -1.95
N ARG A 51 -4.05 -5.18 -0.64
CA ARG A 51 -3.34 -5.99 0.36
C ARG A 51 -3.74 -7.47 0.30
N LEU A 52 -5.02 -7.76 0.11
CA LEU A 52 -5.51 -9.13 -0.09
C LEU A 52 -4.85 -9.76 -1.33
N CYS A 53 -4.87 -9.04 -2.45
CA CYS A 53 -4.35 -9.52 -3.72
C CYS A 53 -2.83 -9.65 -3.77
N GLU A 54 -2.09 -8.72 -3.17
CA GLU A 54 -0.64 -8.80 -3.03
C GLU A 54 -0.25 -10.07 -2.25
N ARG A 55 -0.98 -10.39 -1.18
CA ARG A 55 -0.70 -11.57 -0.37
C ARG A 55 -0.97 -12.87 -1.12
N ILE A 56 -2.09 -12.96 -1.84
CA ILE A 56 -2.42 -14.11 -2.69
C ILE A 56 -1.40 -14.24 -3.82
N SER A 57 -1.09 -13.16 -4.53
CA SER A 57 -0.09 -13.11 -5.60
C SER A 57 1.26 -13.64 -5.11
N THR A 58 1.76 -13.10 -3.99
CA THR A 58 3.05 -13.49 -3.40
C THR A 58 3.11 -14.98 -3.04
N CYS A 59 2.04 -15.53 -2.48
CA CYS A 59 2.04 -16.90 -1.96
C CYS A 59 1.54 -17.98 -2.92
N ARG A 60 0.80 -17.59 -3.95
CA ARG A 60 0.08 -18.51 -4.84
C ARG A 60 0.32 -18.23 -6.32
N GLY A 61 1.04 -17.15 -6.65
CA GLY A 61 1.37 -16.77 -8.03
C GLY A 61 0.16 -16.27 -8.84
N ALA A 62 -0.90 -15.82 -8.16
CA ALA A 62 -2.04 -15.23 -8.84
C ALA A 62 -1.68 -13.90 -9.51
N ASP A 63 -2.33 -13.58 -10.63
CA ASP A 63 -2.18 -12.27 -11.26
C ASP A 63 -2.80 -11.18 -10.37
N GLN A 64 -1.95 -10.28 -9.89
CA GLN A 64 -2.36 -9.24 -8.94
C GLN A 64 -3.39 -8.27 -9.55
N ILE A 65 -3.24 -7.88 -10.81
CA ILE A 65 -4.14 -6.92 -11.47
C ILE A 65 -5.51 -7.57 -11.68
N ALA A 66 -5.52 -8.83 -12.12
CA ALA A 66 -6.75 -9.61 -12.26
C ALA A 66 -7.46 -9.79 -10.91
N CYS A 67 -6.70 -10.07 -9.85
CA CYS A 67 -7.23 -10.14 -8.49
C CYS A 67 -7.87 -8.81 -8.07
N GLU A 68 -7.14 -7.69 -8.17
CA GLU A 68 -7.63 -6.38 -7.73
C GLU A 68 -8.88 -5.93 -8.51
N SER A 69 -9.01 -6.33 -9.78
CA SER A 69 -10.20 -6.07 -10.58
C SER A 69 -11.41 -6.89 -10.12
N GLN A 70 -11.21 -8.16 -9.74
CA GLN A 70 -12.31 -9.07 -9.41
C GLN A 70 -12.73 -8.99 -7.94
N ILE A 71 -11.78 -8.72 -7.05
CA ILE A 71 -12.02 -8.69 -5.61
C ILE A 71 -13.02 -7.58 -5.20
N ARG A 72 -13.12 -6.52 -6.02
CA ARG A 72 -14.09 -5.42 -5.83
C ARG A 72 -15.55 -5.88 -5.87
N SER A 73 -15.81 -6.97 -6.57
CA SER A 73 -17.13 -7.62 -6.71
C SER A 73 -17.19 -9.00 -6.04
N ALA A 74 -16.11 -9.44 -5.39
CA ALA A 74 -16.07 -10.75 -4.75
C ALA A 74 -17.03 -10.80 -3.57
N SER A 75 -17.76 -11.91 -3.48
CA SER A 75 -18.74 -12.11 -2.44
C SER A 75 -18.07 -12.46 -1.09
N GLY A 76 -18.73 -12.17 0.02
CA GLY A 76 -18.27 -12.55 1.37
C GLY A 76 -17.26 -11.59 2.02
N ILE A 77 -16.60 -10.71 1.27
CA ILE A 77 -15.67 -9.72 1.85
C ILE A 77 -16.38 -8.78 2.83
N THR A 78 -17.54 -8.24 2.45
CA THR A 78 -18.29 -7.32 3.31
C THR A 78 -18.82 -8.02 4.56
N ALA A 79 -19.21 -9.29 4.46
CA ALA A 79 -19.58 -10.11 5.61
C ALA A 79 -18.40 -10.29 6.59
N ALA A 80 -17.20 -10.57 6.08
CA ALA A 80 -15.98 -10.68 6.89
C ALA A 80 -15.58 -9.34 7.55
N LEU A 81 -16.00 -8.21 6.97
CA LEU A 81 -15.86 -6.87 7.55
C LEU A 81 -17.01 -6.51 8.52
N SER A 82 -17.86 -7.48 8.91
CA SER A 82 -19.07 -7.30 9.71
C SER A 82 -20.10 -6.31 9.15
N LEU A 83 -20.09 -6.07 7.84
CA LEU A 83 -21.08 -5.24 7.17
C LEU A 83 -22.27 -6.10 6.75
N ASP A 84 -23.47 -5.51 6.73
CA ASP A 84 -24.69 -6.17 6.23
C ASP A 84 -24.56 -6.43 4.71
N PRO A 85 -24.46 -7.69 4.26
CA PRO A 85 -24.28 -8.01 2.84
C PRO A 85 -25.51 -7.68 1.98
N GLN A 86 -26.69 -7.51 2.59
CA GLN A 86 -27.88 -7.06 1.85
C GLN A 86 -27.80 -5.58 1.49
N LYS A 87 -27.16 -4.78 2.36
CA LYS A 87 -26.96 -3.34 2.14
C LYS A 87 -25.68 -3.05 1.36
N TYR A 88 -24.61 -3.81 1.64
CA TYR A 88 -23.30 -3.67 1.04
C TYR A 88 -22.85 -5.04 0.50
N PRO A 89 -23.32 -5.45 -0.69
CA PRO A 89 -23.03 -6.78 -1.24
C PRO A 89 -21.55 -7.05 -1.55
N ASP A 90 -20.78 -6.00 -1.82
CA ASP A 90 -19.36 -6.09 -2.20
C ASP A 90 -18.56 -4.85 -1.75
N LEU A 91 -17.25 -4.86 -1.98
CA LEU A 91 -16.35 -3.75 -1.60
C LEU A 91 -16.71 -2.44 -2.33
N SER A 92 -17.25 -2.51 -3.54
CA SER A 92 -17.69 -1.32 -4.29
C SER A 92 -18.90 -0.67 -3.63
N ALA A 93 -19.86 -1.46 -3.16
CA ALA A 93 -21.02 -0.98 -2.41
C ALA A 93 -20.60 -0.43 -1.04
N ALA A 94 -19.69 -1.10 -0.33
CA ALA A 94 -19.11 -0.57 0.91
C ALA A 94 -18.40 0.77 0.68
N MET A 95 -17.68 0.93 -0.44
CA MET A 95 -17.07 2.20 -0.83
C MET A 95 -18.09 3.32 -0.96
N ASN A 96 -19.17 3.05 -1.70
CA ASN A 96 -20.25 4.00 -1.88
C ASN A 96 -20.87 4.38 -0.53
N GLY A 97 -21.00 3.43 0.41
CA GLY A 97 -21.42 3.71 1.78
C GLY A 97 -20.51 4.70 2.51
N VAL A 98 -19.18 4.61 2.32
CA VAL A 98 -18.21 5.54 2.91
C VAL A 98 -18.32 6.93 2.28
N LEU A 99 -18.37 7.00 0.95
CA LEU A 99 -18.51 8.24 0.18
C LEU A 99 -19.83 8.95 0.51
N ASN A 100 -20.92 8.20 0.66
CA ASN A 100 -22.24 8.69 1.05
C ASN A 100 -22.38 8.92 2.56
N LYS A 101 -21.29 8.78 3.33
CA LYS A 101 -21.24 9.04 4.77
C LYS A 101 -22.11 8.11 5.62
N GLU A 102 -22.49 6.94 5.10
CA GLU A 102 -23.22 5.91 5.82
C GLU A 102 -22.29 4.99 6.63
N LEU A 103 -21.07 4.81 6.13
CA LEU A 103 -20.00 4.07 6.78
C LEU A 103 -18.88 5.00 7.23
N VAL A 104 -18.08 4.53 8.18
CA VAL A 104 -16.84 5.17 8.63
C VAL A 104 -15.72 4.14 8.65
N VAL A 105 -14.54 4.55 8.20
CA VAL A 105 -13.30 3.77 8.31
C VAL A 105 -12.67 4.04 9.66
N ILE A 106 -12.28 2.97 10.35
CA ILE A 106 -11.49 3.05 11.57
C ILE A 106 -10.04 2.78 11.19
N ASP A 107 -9.30 3.85 10.88
CA ASP A 107 -7.95 3.78 10.27
C ASP A 107 -6.98 2.89 11.06
N ALA A 108 -7.02 2.96 12.40
CA ALA A 108 -6.18 2.13 13.25
C ALA A 108 -6.45 0.63 13.03
N ASN A 109 -7.73 0.24 12.97
CA ASN A 109 -8.14 -1.15 12.81
C ASN A 109 -7.86 -1.63 11.38
N LEU A 110 -8.07 -0.77 10.37
CA LEU A 110 -7.71 -1.07 8.98
C LEU A 110 -6.20 -1.30 8.83
N ALA A 111 -5.37 -0.45 9.45
CA ALA A 111 -3.92 -0.59 9.42
C ALA A 111 -3.44 -1.86 10.14
N SER A 112 -4.01 -2.17 11.31
CA SER A 112 -3.71 -3.42 12.02
C SER A 112 -4.14 -4.65 11.22
N CYS A 113 -5.32 -4.63 10.59
CA CYS A 113 -5.79 -5.68 9.69
C CYS A 113 -4.82 -5.91 8.52
N GLN A 114 -4.44 -4.84 7.82
CA GLN A 114 -3.52 -4.92 6.68
C GLN A 114 -2.12 -5.42 7.08
N THR A 115 -1.64 -5.04 8.26
CA THR A 115 -0.38 -5.54 8.81
C THR A 115 -0.47 -7.04 9.08
N ALA A 116 -1.52 -7.50 9.76
CA ALA A 116 -1.73 -8.92 10.06
C ALA A 116 -1.78 -9.77 8.77
N ILE A 117 -2.51 -9.32 7.74
CA ILE A 117 -2.55 -9.98 6.42
C ILE A 117 -1.14 -10.10 5.83
N SER A 118 -0.35 -9.01 5.89
CA SER A 118 1.01 -8.97 5.34
C SER A 118 1.94 -9.97 6.02
N GLU A 119 1.79 -10.15 7.33
CA GLU A 119 2.64 -10.98 8.19
C GLU A 119 2.31 -12.46 8.18
N LEU A 120 1.16 -12.87 7.60
CA LEU A 120 0.85 -14.29 7.41
C LEU A 120 2.02 -15.00 6.72
N SER A 121 2.16 -16.31 6.93
CA SER A 121 3.12 -17.12 6.15
C SER A 121 2.44 -17.71 4.91
N CYS A 122 3.17 -18.03 3.84
CA CYS A 122 2.54 -18.65 2.67
C CYS A 122 2.05 -20.08 2.92
N ASN A 123 2.47 -20.70 4.03
CA ASN A 123 1.96 -22.00 4.47
C ASN A 123 0.88 -21.86 5.55
N ASP A 124 0.48 -20.64 5.88
CA ASP A 124 -0.59 -20.40 6.83
C ASP A 124 -1.91 -20.99 6.29
N PRO A 125 -2.70 -21.69 7.12
CA PRO A 125 -4.01 -22.21 6.72
C PRO A 125 -4.93 -21.13 6.15
N ILE A 126 -4.86 -19.90 6.68
CA ILE A 126 -5.66 -18.76 6.20
C ILE A 126 -5.31 -18.44 4.74
N VAL A 127 -4.01 -18.33 4.42
CA VAL A 127 -3.53 -18.07 3.04
C VAL A 127 -3.79 -19.26 2.11
N THR A 128 -3.85 -20.46 2.65
CA THR A 128 -4.18 -21.67 1.87
C THR A 128 -5.67 -21.72 1.53
N ALA A 129 -6.54 -21.35 2.48
CA ALA A 129 -7.97 -21.27 2.25
C ALA A 129 -8.34 -20.13 1.30
N SER A 130 -7.56 -19.05 1.26
CA SER A 130 -7.89 -17.84 0.52
C SER A 130 -7.76 -17.91 -1.00
N TYR A 131 -7.33 -19.05 -1.57
CA TYR A 131 -7.10 -19.19 -3.00
C TYR A 131 -7.44 -20.59 -3.52
N ASN A 132 -8.27 -20.64 -4.56
CA ASN A 132 -8.67 -21.90 -5.19
C ASN A 132 -7.75 -22.22 -6.38
N THR A 133 -6.84 -23.17 -6.20
CA THR A 133 -5.89 -23.57 -7.27
C THR A 133 -6.57 -24.21 -8.48
N SER A 134 -7.80 -24.73 -8.33
CA SER A 134 -8.58 -25.28 -9.45
C SER A 134 -9.25 -24.18 -10.28
N PHE A 135 -9.45 -23.00 -9.69
CA PHE A 135 -10.05 -21.82 -10.34
C PHE A 135 -9.17 -20.60 -10.04
N PRO A 136 -7.97 -20.50 -10.64
CA PRO A 136 -6.94 -19.51 -10.27
C PRO A 136 -7.31 -18.05 -10.59
N THR A 137 -8.44 -17.84 -11.27
CA THR A 137 -9.00 -16.53 -11.58
C THR A 137 -10.22 -16.21 -10.72
N ASP A 138 -10.65 -17.12 -9.84
CA ASP A 138 -11.75 -16.93 -8.90
C ASP A 138 -11.19 -16.51 -7.54
N PHE A 139 -11.57 -15.31 -7.10
CA PHE A 139 -11.09 -14.68 -5.88
C PHE A 139 -12.15 -14.60 -4.78
N ASP A 140 -13.26 -15.34 -4.89
CA ASP A 140 -14.32 -15.33 -3.87
C ASP A 140 -13.79 -15.77 -2.50
N ASN A 141 -12.78 -16.65 -2.44
CA ASN A 141 -12.16 -17.08 -1.19
C ASN A 141 -11.21 -16.04 -0.56
N ALA A 142 -10.89 -14.93 -1.23
CA ALA A 142 -9.93 -13.96 -0.74
C ALA A 142 -10.32 -13.35 0.63
N HIS A 143 -11.61 -13.34 0.96
CA HIS A 143 -12.13 -12.90 2.24
C HIS A 143 -11.53 -13.64 3.44
N HIS A 144 -11.08 -14.89 3.29
CA HIS A 144 -10.45 -15.65 4.38
C HIS A 144 -9.23 -14.94 4.96
N LEU A 145 -8.49 -14.16 4.16
CA LEU A 145 -7.35 -13.39 4.68
C LEU A 145 -7.77 -12.37 5.76
N LEU A 146 -9.04 -11.96 5.80
CA LEU A 146 -9.55 -11.06 6.83
C LEU A 146 -9.69 -11.75 8.19
N ASP A 147 -9.62 -13.08 8.26
CA ASP A 147 -9.59 -13.84 9.50
C ASP A 147 -8.22 -13.70 10.23
N ALA A 148 -7.23 -13.05 9.60
CA ALA A 148 -5.90 -12.83 10.17
C ALA A 148 -5.92 -11.95 11.42
N SER A 149 -6.91 -11.07 11.58
CA SER A 149 -7.04 -10.22 12.76
C SER A 149 -8.50 -9.84 13.04
N PRO A 150 -8.92 -9.80 14.32
CA PRO A 150 -10.23 -9.25 14.69
C PRO A 150 -10.40 -7.77 14.33
N ASP A 151 -9.29 -7.05 14.09
CA ASP A 151 -9.37 -5.65 13.66
C ASP A 151 -9.94 -5.53 12.23
N CYS A 152 -9.84 -6.57 11.41
CA CYS A 152 -10.45 -6.57 10.07
C CYS A 152 -11.97 -6.42 10.15
N SER A 153 -12.61 -7.15 11.06
CA SER A 153 -14.07 -7.16 11.20
C SER A 153 -14.64 -5.86 11.81
N SER A 154 -13.77 -4.96 12.28
CA SER A 154 -14.12 -3.67 12.88
C SER A 154 -13.44 -2.48 12.20
N ALA A 155 -12.75 -2.72 11.07
CA ALA A 155 -12.09 -1.69 10.27
C ALA A 155 -13.09 -0.72 9.62
N ILE A 156 -14.35 -1.15 9.49
CA ILE A 156 -15.45 -0.36 8.90
C ILE A 156 -16.69 -0.60 9.75
N LYS A 157 -17.45 0.46 10.03
CA LYS A 157 -18.73 0.34 10.73
C LYS A 157 -19.77 1.34 10.23
N GLY A 158 -21.03 1.10 10.58
CA GLY A 158 -22.09 2.10 10.42
C GLY A 158 -21.75 3.38 11.17
N ARG A 159 -22.01 4.55 10.56
CA ARG A 159 -21.70 5.83 11.20
C ARG A 159 -22.44 6.05 12.52
N ASP A 160 -23.65 5.51 12.62
CA ASP A 160 -24.53 5.66 13.79
C ASP A 160 -24.36 4.52 14.82
N GLN A 161 -23.31 3.70 14.67
CA GLN A 161 -22.92 2.60 15.56
C GLN A 161 -21.60 2.94 16.26
#